data_AF-A0A971XQM0-F1
#
_entry.id   AF-A0A971XQM0-F1
#
_cell.length_a   1.000
_cell.length_b   1.000
_cell.length_c   1.000
_cell.angle_alpha   90.00
_cell.angle_beta   90.00
_cell.angle_gamma   90.00
#
_symmetry.space_group_name_H-M   'P 1'
#
loop_
_entity.id
_entity.type
_entity.pdbx_description
1 polymer ?
#
loop_
_entity_poly.entity_id
_entity_poly.type
_entity_poly.pdbx_seq_one_letter_code
_entity_poly.pdbx_strand_id
1 'polypeptide(L)'
;MDDSGARHQGKTGYVTVISSADFAWFGSADNKSRIGFLTHLHDAQPSYVMNDAALAHMRKQGLKQEIVELLRASPMEGGDWSVHLDRLDINGVRHRRIATEAMLLGGLVAKGIHPQLGIVSDGAGQFDILEHGLCWVHTERLVHKLIPSNDLQREEQ
;
A
#
# COMPACT_ATOMS: atom_id res chain seq x y z
N MET A 1 -8.53 6.92 3.16
CA MET A 1 -7.46 7.02 2.15
C MET A 1 -8.11 7.22 0.80
N ASP A 2 -7.57 8.14 0.01
CA ASP A 2 -8.00 8.37 -1.37
C ASP A 2 -6.79 8.82 -2.19
N ASP A 3 -6.83 8.63 -3.51
CA ASP A 3 -5.81 9.10 -4.44
C ASP A 3 -6.45 9.99 -5.50
N SER A 4 -6.04 11.26 -5.55
CA SER A 4 -6.36 12.15 -6.65
C SER A 4 -5.21 12.22 -7.66
N GLY A 5 -5.52 12.39 -8.94
CA GLY A 5 -4.54 12.54 -10.01
C GLY A 5 -4.59 13.94 -10.61
N ALA A 6 -3.43 14.56 -10.83
CA ALA A 6 -3.32 15.84 -11.53
C ALA A 6 -2.21 15.78 -12.58
N ARG A 7 -2.41 16.42 -13.73
CA ARG A 7 -1.36 16.53 -14.75
C ARG A 7 -0.48 17.75 -14.48
N HIS A 8 0.83 17.54 -14.45
CA HIS A 8 1.83 18.59 -14.35
C HIS A 8 2.90 18.37 -15.42
N GLN A 9 3.13 19.38 -16.27
CA GLN A 9 4.11 19.33 -17.38
C GLN A 9 3.98 18.07 -18.27
N GLY A 10 2.76 17.66 -18.58
CA GLY A 10 2.47 16.49 -19.42
C GLY A 10 2.55 15.14 -18.70
N LYS A 11 3.09 15.09 -17.48
CA LYS A 11 3.14 13.90 -16.62
C LYS A 11 1.95 13.86 -15.66
N THR A 12 1.44 12.67 -15.37
CA THR A 12 0.41 12.49 -14.33
C THR A 12 1.09 12.27 -13.00
N GLY A 13 0.85 13.17 -12.05
CA GLY A 13 1.19 12.98 -10.65
C GLY A 13 -0.01 12.49 -9.87
N TYR A 14 0.25 11.88 -8.73
CA TYR A 14 -0.77 11.37 -7.82
C TYR A 14 -0.58 11.99 -6.44
N VAL A 15 -1.69 12.33 -5.80
CA VAL A 15 -1.73 12.84 -4.43
C VAL A 15 -2.52 11.86 -3.59
N THR A 16 -1.86 11.22 -2.63
CA THR A 16 -2.49 10.42 -1.60
C THR A 16 -2.96 11.31 -0.46
N VAL A 17 -4.23 11.15 -0.10
CA VAL A 17 -4.84 11.81 1.06
C VAL A 17 -5.04 10.79 2.17
N ILE A 18 -4.45 11.09 3.32
CA ILE A 18 -4.62 10.35 4.57
C ILE A 18 -5.33 11.24 5.56
N SER A 19 -6.45 10.82 6.11
CA SER A 19 -7.19 11.63 7.07
C SER A 19 -7.78 10.79 8.19
N SER A 20 -7.99 11.47 9.31
CA SER A 20 -8.74 11.00 10.47
C SER A 20 -9.64 12.14 10.96
N ALA A 21 -10.26 11.99 12.13
CA ALA A 21 -10.99 13.08 12.78
C ALA A 21 -10.07 14.25 13.18
N ASP A 22 -8.79 13.97 13.43
CA ASP A 22 -7.86 14.92 14.06
C ASP A 22 -6.89 15.57 13.07
N PHE A 23 -6.68 14.95 11.90
CA PHE A 23 -5.73 15.48 10.91
C PHE A 23 -6.06 15.07 9.48
N ALA A 24 -5.46 15.80 8.55
CA ALA A 24 -5.34 15.42 7.15
C ALA A 24 -3.88 15.60 6.70
N TRP A 25 -3.37 14.65 5.94
CA TRP A 25 -2.04 14.62 5.37
C TRP A 25 -2.13 14.35 3.86
N PHE A 26 -1.25 15.00 3.11
CA PHE A 26 -1.18 14.93 1.65
C PHE A 26 0.24 14.59 1.23
N GLY A 27 0.39 13.61 0.34
CA GLY A 27 1.67 13.25 -0.25
C GLY A 27 1.58 13.06 -1.74
N SER A 28 2.56 13.58 -2.46
CA SER A 28 2.63 13.47 -3.92
C SER A 28 3.67 12.44 -4.34
N ALA A 29 3.33 11.60 -5.31
CA ALA A 29 4.25 10.69 -5.98
C ALA A 29 3.99 10.62 -7.50
N ASP A 30 5.03 10.24 -8.23
CA ASP A 30 4.98 10.07 -9.69
C ASP A 30 4.31 8.75 -10.11
N ASN A 31 4.04 7.83 -9.16
CA ASN A 31 3.40 6.55 -9.43
C ASN A 31 2.40 6.14 -8.35
N LYS A 32 1.38 5.38 -8.77
CA LYS A 32 0.46 4.66 -7.89
C LYS A 32 1.04 3.29 -7.58
N SER A 33 1.59 3.13 -6.38
CA SER A 33 2.07 1.82 -5.92
C SER A 33 1.96 1.69 -4.40
N ARG A 34 1.78 0.45 -3.92
CA ARG A 34 1.78 0.15 -2.48
C ARG A 34 3.12 0.51 -1.83
N ILE A 35 4.23 0.28 -2.53
CA ILE A 35 5.58 0.67 -2.06
C ILE A 35 5.64 2.19 -1.88
N GLY A 36 5.14 2.97 -2.84
CA GLY A 36 5.06 4.43 -2.73
C GLY A 36 4.22 4.86 -1.53
N PHE A 37 3.03 4.29 -1.37
CA PHE A 37 2.16 4.54 -0.21
C PHE A 37 2.86 4.22 1.13
N LEU A 38 3.50 3.05 1.25
CA LEU A 38 4.23 2.69 2.47
C LEU A 38 5.41 3.61 2.72
N THR A 39 6.14 4.00 1.67
CA THR A 39 7.26 4.95 1.76
C THR A 39 6.80 6.32 2.23
N HIS A 40 5.62 6.78 1.80
CA HIS A 40 5.00 8.01 2.30
C HIS A 40 4.71 7.96 3.81
N LEU A 41 4.21 6.83 4.31
CA LEU A 41 3.99 6.63 5.75
C LEU A 41 5.29 6.65 6.58
N HIS A 42 6.45 6.52 5.93
CA HIS A 42 7.75 6.66 6.57
C HIS A 42 8.32 8.10 6.53
N ASP A 43 7.55 9.09 6.08
CA ASP A 43 8.03 10.47 5.90
C ASP A 43 9.30 10.54 5.03
N ALA A 44 9.28 9.79 3.91
CA ALA A 44 10.40 9.64 2.98
C ALA A 44 11.70 9.08 3.59
N GLN A 45 11.68 8.57 4.82
CA GLN A 45 12.78 7.88 5.50
C GLN A 45 12.43 6.40 5.75
N PRO A 46 12.41 5.58 4.68
CA PRO A 46 11.98 4.19 4.76
C PRO A 46 12.88 3.40 5.71
N SER A 47 12.25 2.53 6.50
CA SER A 47 12.93 1.57 7.36
C SER A 47 12.46 0.17 6.98
N TYR A 48 13.40 -0.75 6.77
CA TYR A 48 13.13 -2.12 6.36
C TYR A 48 13.36 -3.05 7.55
N VAL A 49 12.28 -3.60 8.12
CA VAL A 49 12.37 -4.40 9.35
C VAL A 49 11.69 -5.73 9.16
N MET A 50 12.40 -6.81 9.51
CA MET A 50 11.84 -8.16 9.56
C MET A 50 11.16 -8.38 10.91
N ASN A 51 9.83 -8.54 10.91
CA ASN A 51 9.03 -8.88 12.08
C ASN A 51 7.79 -9.70 11.67
N ASP A 52 6.91 -10.02 12.62
CA ASP A 52 5.72 -10.84 12.38
C ASP A 52 4.77 -10.23 11.33
N ALA A 53 4.66 -8.90 11.27
CA ALA A 53 3.84 -8.23 10.26
C ALA A 53 4.44 -8.39 8.85
N ALA A 54 5.76 -8.23 8.71
CA ALA A 54 6.46 -8.48 7.46
C ALA A 54 6.29 -9.94 7.01
N LEU A 55 6.50 -10.91 7.91
CA LEU A 55 6.34 -12.33 7.63
C LEU A 55 4.89 -12.68 7.22
N ALA A 56 3.90 -12.13 7.92
CA ALA A 56 2.50 -12.31 7.60
C ALA A 56 2.18 -11.77 6.19
N HIS A 57 2.72 -10.60 5.83
CA HIS A 57 2.54 -10.02 4.48
C HIS A 57 3.20 -10.86 3.39
N MET A 58 4.45 -11.30 3.61
CA MET A 58 5.17 -12.17 2.66
C MET A 58 4.39 -13.45 2.40
N ARG A 59 3.85 -14.09 3.45
CA ARG A 59 3.00 -15.27 3.34
C ARG A 59 1.70 -14.98 2.60
N LYS A 60 0.99 -13.89 2.95
CA LYS A 60 -0.27 -13.48 2.29
C LYS A 60 -0.07 -13.27 0.78
N GLN A 61 1.05 -12.69 0.37
CA GLN A 61 1.36 -12.40 -1.04
C GLN A 61 2.02 -13.58 -1.79
N GLY A 62 2.31 -14.69 -1.08
CA GLY A 62 2.89 -15.90 -1.65
C GLY A 62 4.36 -15.75 -2.04
N LEU A 63 5.17 -15.06 -1.22
CA LEU A 63 6.63 -15.07 -1.38
C LEU A 63 7.17 -16.47 -1.11
N LYS A 64 8.10 -16.95 -1.95
CA LYS A 64 8.71 -18.27 -1.78
C LYS A 64 9.44 -18.35 -0.43
N GLN A 65 9.25 -19.47 0.27
CA GLN A 65 9.84 -19.71 1.59
C GLN A 65 11.37 -19.58 1.58
N GLU A 66 12.03 -20.06 0.53
CA GLU A 66 13.49 -19.93 0.32
C GLU A 66 13.95 -18.46 0.39
N ILE A 67 13.18 -17.53 -0.18
CA ILE A 67 13.50 -16.10 -0.18
C ILE A 67 13.25 -15.50 1.21
N VAL A 68 12.18 -15.93 1.89
CA VAL A 68 11.90 -15.51 3.27
C VAL A 68 13.04 -15.92 4.20
N GLU A 69 13.50 -17.17 4.09
CA GLU A 69 14.62 -17.68 4.88
C GLU A 69 15.93 -16.95 4.57
N LEU A 70 16.19 -16.67 3.30
CA LEU A 70 17.35 -15.89 2.88
C LEU A 70 17.36 -14.47 3.49
N LEU A 71 16.23 -13.78 3.46
CA LEU A 71 16.08 -12.45 4.06
C LEU A 71 16.22 -12.48 5.59
N ARG A 72 15.80 -13.58 6.25
CA ARG A 72 15.99 -13.76 7.70
C ARG A 72 17.45 -14.05 8.05
N ALA A 73 18.13 -14.86 7.24
CA ALA A 73 19.51 -15.28 7.47
C ALA A 73 20.52 -14.17 7.18
N SER A 74 20.16 -13.21 6.33
CA SER A 74 20.99 -12.05 6.00
C SER A 74 20.24 -10.74 6.29
N PRO A 75 20.10 -10.31 7.57
CA PRO A 75 19.50 -9.03 7.91
C PRO A 75 20.24 -7.85 7.25
N MET A 76 19.51 -6.78 6.96
CA MET A 76 20.08 -5.55 6.45
C MET A 76 20.64 -4.69 7.60
N GLU A 77 21.92 -4.34 7.53
CA GLU A 77 22.59 -3.45 8.49
C GLU A 77 22.71 -2.02 7.95
N GLY A 78 21.61 -1.48 7.43
CA GLY A 78 21.55 -0.17 6.77
C GLY A 78 22.04 -0.16 5.32
N GLY A 79 22.02 1.02 4.70
CA GLY A 79 22.36 1.22 3.28
C GLY A 79 21.16 1.18 2.35
N ASP A 80 21.39 0.82 1.08
CA ASP A 80 20.36 0.78 0.05
C ASP A 80 19.69 -0.60 -0.03
N TRP A 81 18.36 -0.62 0.09
CA TRP A 81 17.56 -1.85 0.06
C TRP A 81 17.65 -2.60 -1.27
N SER A 82 17.72 -1.88 -2.39
CA SER A 82 17.89 -2.50 -3.70
C SER A 82 19.24 -3.20 -3.80
N VAL A 83 20.31 -2.56 -3.32
CA VAL A 83 21.65 -3.16 -3.29
C VAL A 83 21.68 -4.39 -2.38
N HIS A 84 20.96 -4.36 -1.25
CA HIS A 84 20.81 -5.52 -0.39
C HIS A 84 20.15 -6.70 -1.11
N LEU A 85 19.06 -6.46 -1.84
CA LEU A 85 18.39 -7.50 -2.63
C LEU A 85 19.27 -8.04 -3.77
N ASP A 86 20.09 -7.20 -4.39
CA ASP A 86 21.04 -7.61 -5.43
C ASP A 86 22.11 -8.57 -4.87
N ARG A 87 22.64 -8.29 -3.67
CA ARG A 87 23.62 -9.17 -3.00
C ARG A 87 23.05 -10.54 -2.65
N LEU A 88 21.74 -10.63 -2.42
CA LEU A 88 21.02 -11.86 -2.15
C LEU A 88 20.55 -12.57 -3.44
N ASP A 89 20.91 -12.05 -4.62
CA ASP A 89 20.48 -12.57 -5.92
C ASP A 89 18.94 -12.61 -6.11
N ILE A 90 18.22 -11.73 -5.39
CA ILE A 90 16.77 -11.62 -5.49
C ILE A 90 16.44 -10.67 -6.65
N ASN A 91 16.50 -11.21 -7.87
CA ASN A 91 16.33 -10.40 -9.09
C ASN A 91 14.87 -10.35 -9.61
N GLY A 92 14.03 -11.29 -9.19
CA GLY A 92 12.65 -11.39 -9.69
C GLY A 92 11.80 -10.19 -9.26
N VAL A 93 11.28 -9.42 -10.22
CA VAL A 93 10.46 -8.20 -10.00
C VAL A 93 9.34 -8.44 -8.97
N ARG A 94 8.61 -9.56 -9.11
CA ARG A 94 7.53 -9.93 -8.17
C ARG A 94 8.07 -10.17 -6.76
N HIS A 95 9.18 -10.90 -6.62
CA HIS A 95 9.76 -11.22 -5.32
C HIS A 95 10.30 -9.97 -4.63
N ARG A 96 11.04 -9.12 -5.37
CA ARG A 96 11.52 -7.82 -4.86
C ARG A 96 10.35 -6.97 -4.40
N ARG A 97 9.28 -6.84 -5.20
CA ARG A 97 8.10 -6.08 -4.82
C ARG A 97 7.51 -6.56 -3.49
N ILE A 98 7.24 -7.86 -3.36
CA ILE A 98 6.62 -8.42 -2.15
C ILE A 98 7.55 -8.26 -0.94
N ALA A 99 8.85 -8.52 -1.10
CA ALA A 99 9.84 -8.36 -0.04
C ALA A 99 9.92 -6.89 0.42
N THR A 100 10.00 -5.94 -0.51
CA THR A 100 10.01 -4.51 -0.20
C THR A 100 8.75 -4.07 0.52
N GLU A 101 7.56 -4.43 0.03
CA GLU A 101 6.29 -4.10 0.69
C GLU A 101 6.24 -4.65 2.13
N ALA A 102 6.63 -5.91 2.31
CA ALA A 102 6.63 -6.55 3.63
C ALA A 102 7.60 -5.88 4.61
N MET A 103 8.81 -5.56 4.15
CA MET A 103 9.84 -4.98 5.01
C MET A 103 9.54 -3.54 5.39
N LEU A 104 8.94 -2.75 4.49
CA LEU A 104 8.40 -1.43 4.81
C LEU A 104 7.27 -1.52 5.82
N LEU A 105 6.32 -2.45 5.62
CA LEU A 105 5.24 -2.69 6.58
C LEU A 105 5.79 -3.04 7.97
N GLY A 106 6.78 -3.93 8.02
CA GLY A 106 7.47 -4.26 9.27
C GLY A 106 8.12 -3.04 9.91
N GLY A 107 8.72 -2.16 9.12
CA GLY A 107 9.27 -0.89 9.58
C GLY A 107 8.21 0.05 10.18
N LEU A 108 7.05 0.18 9.55
CA LEU A 108 5.94 0.98 10.09
C LEU A 108 5.47 0.45 11.45
N VAL A 109 5.32 -0.87 11.56
CA VAL A 109 4.95 -1.52 12.82
C VAL A 109 6.02 -1.30 13.90
N ALA A 110 7.30 -1.38 13.54
CA ALA A 110 8.40 -1.07 14.46
C ALA A 110 8.41 0.41 14.92
N LYS A 111 7.90 1.33 14.08
CA LYS A 111 7.69 2.75 14.43
C LYS A 111 6.38 3.01 15.20
N GLY A 112 5.63 1.97 15.56
CA GLY A 112 4.43 2.06 16.41
C GLY A 112 3.09 2.08 15.67
N ILE A 113 3.06 1.87 14.35
CA ILE A 113 1.79 1.67 13.64
C ILE A 113 1.19 0.33 14.09
N HIS A 114 -0.04 0.39 14.60
CA HIS A 114 -0.71 -0.81 15.07
C HIS A 114 -1.02 -1.76 13.90
N PRO A 115 -0.71 -3.07 13.99
CA PRO A 115 -0.97 -4.03 12.91
C PRO A 115 -2.45 -4.18 12.52
N GLN A 116 -3.37 -3.79 13.41
CA GLN A 116 -4.82 -3.79 13.16
C GLN A 116 -5.36 -2.39 12.84
N LEU A 117 -4.49 -1.44 12.48
CA LEU A 117 -4.96 -0.13 12.02
C LEU A 117 -5.86 -0.31 10.79
N GLY A 118 -7.11 0.11 10.93
CA GLY A 118 -8.10 0.07 9.85
C GLY A 118 -7.82 1.12 8.79
N ILE A 119 -7.69 0.69 7.55
CA ILE A 119 -7.57 1.53 6.36
C ILE A 119 -8.87 1.45 5.58
N VAL A 120 -9.58 2.57 5.44
CA VAL A 120 -10.76 2.68 4.58
C VAL A 120 -10.38 3.40 3.29
N SER A 121 -10.63 2.80 2.12
CA SER A 121 -10.34 3.42 0.82
C SER A 121 -11.40 3.14 -0.24
N ASP A 122 -11.23 3.72 -1.43
CA ASP A 122 -12.03 3.48 -2.65
C ASP A 122 -11.88 2.07 -3.25
N GLY A 123 -11.05 1.21 -2.67
CA GLY A 123 -10.75 -0.14 -3.18
C GLY A 123 -9.52 -0.21 -4.09
N ALA A 124 -8.75 0.88 -4.25
CA ALA A 124 -7.51 0.83 -5.01
C ALA A 124 -6.46 -0.06 -4.30
N GLY A 125 -5.86 -1.00 -5.05
CA GLY A 125 -5.06 -2.10 -4.48
C GLY A 125 -3.78 -1.66 -3.74
N GLN A 126 -3.27 -0.45 -3.98
CA GLN A 126 -2.16 0.12 -3.21
C GLN A 126 -2.50 0.34 -1.73
N PHE A 127 -3.79 0.44 -1.38
CA PHE A 127 -4.27 0.61 -0.02
C PHE A 127 -4.73 -0.69 0.65
N ASP A 128 -4.82 -1.81 -0.09
CA ASP A 128 -5.13 -3.14 0.45
C ASP A 128 -3.93 -3.68 1.25
N ILE A 129 -3.84 -3.23 2.50
CA ILE A 129 -2.86 -3.61 3.50
C ILE A 129 -3.45 -3.39 4.90
N LEU A 130 -2.88 -4.06 5.91
CA LEU A 130 -3.41 -4.09 7.28
C LEU A 130 -4.88 -4.57 7.28
N GLU A 131 -5.69 -4.06 8.21
CA GLU A 131 -7.15 -4.25 8.18
C GLU A 131 -7.74 -3.28 7.16
N HIS A 132 -8.37 -3.78 6.09
CA HIS A 132 -8.85 -2.95 5.00
C HIS A 132 -10.37 -2.99 4.87
N GLY A 133 -10.97 -1.80 4.75
CA GLY A 133 -12.39 -1.60 4.51
C GLY A 133 -12.63 -0.78 3.24
N LEU A 134 -13.78 -1.01 2.61
CA LEU A 134 -14.23 -0.22 1.47
C LEU A 134 -15.04 0.99 1.94
N CYS A 135 -14.80 2.14 1.33
CA CYS A 135 -15.52 3.37 1.62
C CYS A 135 -16.95 3.29 1.08
N TRP A 136 -17.94 3.29 1.98
CA TRP A 136 -19.36 3.28 1.62
C TRP A 136 -19.73 4.39 0.64
N VAL A 137 -19.22 5.62 0.83
CA VAL A 137 -19.51 6.75 -0.08
C VAL A 137 -19.04 6.45 -1.51
N HIS A 138 -17.93 5.75 -1.68
CA HIS A 138 -17.47 5.33 -3.01
C HIS A 138 -18.37 4.22 -3.59
N THR A 139 -18.86 3.30 -2.76
CA THR A 139 -19.83 2.28 -3.17
C THR A 139 -21.19 2.89 -3.57
N GLU A 140 -21.71 3.82 -2.78
CA GLU A 140 -23.00 4.50 -3.02
C GLU A 140 -23.00 5.27 -4.35
N ARG A 141 -21.90 5.96 -4.69
CA ARG A 141 -21.78 6.64 -6.00
C ARG A 141 -21.97 5.71 -7.20
N LEU A 142 -21.72 4.40 -7.05
CA LEU A 142 -21.97 3.43 -8.12
C LEU A 142 -23.45 3.10 -8.28
N VAL A 143 -24.23 3.16 -7.19
CA VAL A 143 -25.68 2.92 -7.20
C VAL A 143 -26.38 3.95 -8.10
N HIS A 144 -26.02 5.23 -7.97
CA HIS A 144 -26.56 6.31 -8.82
C HIS A 144 -26.10 6.26 -10.29
N LYS A 145 -25.20 5.34 -10.64
CA LYS A 145 -24.78 5.09 -12.03
C LYS A 145 -25.43 3.87 -12.64
N LEU A 146 -26.22 3.13 -11.88
CA LEU A 146 -26.96 1.97 -12.40
C LEU A 146 -27.95 2.47 -13.46
N ILE A 147 -28.05 1.73 -14.57
CA ILE A 147 -29.07 2.00 -15.58
C ILE A 147 -30.34 1.29 -15.12
N PRO A 148 -31.46 2.00 -14.87
CA PRO A 148 -32.72 1.38 -14.48
C PRO A 148 -33.16 0.35 -15.52
N SER A 149 -33.56 -0.83 -15.05
CA SER A 149 -34.07 -1.89 -15.93
C SER A 149 -35.56 -1.72 -16.27
N ASN A 150 -36.27 -0.88 -15.52
CA ASN A 150 -37.68 -0.56 -15.70
C ASN A 150 -37.99 0.86 -15.19
N ASP A 151 -39.21 1.33 -15.43
CA ASP A 151 -39.64 2.69 -15.09
C ASP A 151 -39.80 2.92 -13.58
N LEU A 152 -40.18 1.89 -12.81
CA LEU A 152 -40.25 1.97 -11.34
C LEU A 152 -38.87 2.31 -10.74
N GLN A 153 -37.83 1.61 -11.21
CA GLN A 153 -36.45 1.88 -10.81
C GLN A 153 -35.92 3.24 -11.29
N ARG A 154 -36.51 3.79 -12.37
CA ARG A 154 -36.14 5.12 -12.88
C ARG A 154 -36.71 6.23 -12.00
N GLU A 155 -37.86 6.00 -11.39
CA GLU A 155 -38.50 6.95 -10.47
C GLU A 155 -37.86 6.95 -9.07
N GLU A 156 -37.17 5.87 -8.69
CA GLU A 156 -36.46 5.73 -7.40
C GLU A 156 -35.00 6.25 -7.42
N GLN A 157 -34.50 6.74 -8.56
CA GLN A 157 -33.17 7.36 -8.70
C GLN A 157 -33.19 8.87 -8.48
#